data_AF-A0A4V1P8N4-F1
#
_entry.id   AF-A0A4V1P8N4-F1
#
_cell.length_a   1.000
_cell.length_b   1.000
_cell.length_c   1.000
_cell.angle_alpha   90.00
_cell.angle_beta   90.00
_cell.angle_gamma   90.00
#
_symmetry.space_group_name_H-M   'P 1'
#
loop_
_entity.id
_entity.type
_entity.pdbx_description
1 polymer ?
#
loop_
_entity_poly.entity_id
_entity_poly.type
_entity_poly.pdbx_seq_one_letter_code
_entity_poly.pdbx_strand_id
1 'polypeptide(L)'
;MSKLLVKPQAPDAEGRIHEVTPQSAGWEHVGFAVHRLADGQILSRETGNREHCLVLLSGKVSASAGAEDFGVIGGRSSPFEPDPWSLYVPAGSNWTVTAQGPCEFAICSAPGKAGARPARVIGPADVGALTRGEGSNTRHVRNILPETEAADGLLVVEVITPSGCWSSYPPHKHDQDRLPAESLLEETYYHRLNPPQGFGFQRVYTDDRSLDETMAFEDGDVVLVPKGYHPVGAPHGYELYYLNVMAGPKRVWKFHNDPVHEWMLKAWRP
;
A
#
# COMPACT_ATOMS: atom_id res chain seq x y z
N MET A 1 -5.62 17.30 -15.14
CA MET A 1 -5.70 16.32 -14.04
C MET A 1 -4.40 16.41 -13.25
N SER A 2 -4.47 16.20 -11.93
CA SER A 2 -3.28 16.09 -11.06
C SER A 2 -2.29 15.08 -11.65
N LYS A 3 -0.98 15.32 -11.48
CA LYS A 3 0.06 14.34 -11.84
C LYS A 3 0.24 13.26 -10.77
N LEU A 4 -0.38 13.43 -9.61
CA LEU A 4 -0.33 12.50 -8.49
C LEU A 4 -1.41 11.43 -8.55
N LEU A 5 -2.45 11.61 -9.37
CA LEU A 5 -3.52 10.62 -9.54
C LEU A 5 -3.29 9.76 -10.79
N VAL A 6 -3.16 8.45 -10.59
CA VAL A 6 -2.98 7.45 -11.65
C VAL A 6 -4.25 6.60 -11.74
N LYS A 7 -4.90 6.62 -12.91
CA LYS A 7 -6.10 5.83 -13.20
C LYS A 7 -5.74 4.41 -13.65
N PRO A 8 -6.53 3.38 -13.30
CA PRO A 8 -6.31 2.02 -13.79
C PRO A 8 -6.47 1.96 -15.31
N GLN A 9 -5.79 1.01 -15.93
CA GLN A 9 -5.93 0.66 -17.33
C GLN A 9 -6.73 -0.64 -17.50
N ALA A 10 -7.17 -0.91 -18.72
CA ALA A 10 -7.68 -2.24 -19.05
C ALA A 10 -6.56 -3.28 -18.83
N PRO A 11 -6.87 -4.47 -18.28
CA PRO A 11 -5.86 -5.51 -18.06
C PRO A 11 -5.10 -5.83 -19.35
N ASP A 12 -3.76 -5.79 -19.30
CA ASP A 12 -2.92 -6.25 -20.40
C ASP A 12 -2.86 -7.79 -20.49
N ALA A 13 -2.01 -8.34 -21.36
CA ALA A 13 -1.87 -9.80 -21.52
C ALA A 13 -1.42 -10.52 -20.24
N GLU A 14 -0.80 -9.81 -19.31
CA GLU A 14 -0.37 -10.30 -18.00
C GLU A 14 -1.35 -9.91 -16.89
N GLY A 15 -2.52 -9.39 -17.26
CA GLY A 15 -3.55 -8.94 -16.34
C GLY A 15 -3.22 -7.64 -15.61
N ARG A 16 -2.15 -6.93 -15.98
CA ARG A 16 -1.73 -5.71 -15.28
C ARG A 16 -2.70 -4.57 -15.56
N ILE A 17 -3.19 -3.94 -14.49
CA ILE A 17 -4.09 -2.77 -14.56
C ILE A 17 -3.43 -1.49 -14.02
N HIS A 18 -2.33 -1.63 -13.28
CA HIS A 18 -1.53 -0.52 -12.75
C HIS A 18 -0.05 -0.80 -12.85
N GLU A 19 0.71 0.24 -13.13
CA GLU A 19 2.17 0.23 -13.01
C GLU A 19 2.68 1.61 -12.60
N VAL A 20 3.33 1.66 -11.44
CA VAL A 20 4.07 2.79 -10.91
C VAL A 20 5.50 2.32 -10.70
N THR A 21 6.43 2.94 -11.40
CA THR A 21 7.87 2.74 -11.24
C THR A 21 8.48 3.99 -10.60
N PRO A 22 9.69 3.89 -10.02
CA PRO A 22 10.41 5.08 -9.58
C PRO A 22 10.52 6.15 -10.67
N GLN A 23 10.77 5.74 -11.91
CA GLN A 23 10.90 6.64 -13.05
C GLN A 23 9.58 7.33 -13.40
N SER A 24 8.46 6.61 -13.42
CA SER A 24 7.15 7.20 -13.74
C SER A 24 6.62 8.10 -12.63
N ALA A 25 6.96 7.81 -11.38
CA ALA A 25 6.58 8.63 -10.22
C ALA A 25 7.52 9.82 -9.99
N GLY A 26 8.73 9.79 -10.57
CA GLY A 26 9.74 10.83 -10.38
C GLY A 26 10.44 10.76 -9.01
N TRP A 27 10.62 9.55 -8.47
CA TRP A 27 11.29 9.28 -7.19
C TRP A 27 12.27 8.09 -7.31
N GLU A 28 12.79 7.55 -6.20
CA GLU A 28 13.92 6.62 -6.22
C GLU A 28 13.58 5.19 -5.77
N HIS A 29 12.62 4.99 -4.86
CA HIS A 29 12.46 3.74 -4.13
C HIS A 29 11.22 2.95 -4.55
N VAL A 30 10.02 3.49 -4.32
CA VAL A 30 8.78 2.72 -4.39
C VAL A 30 8.43 2.34 -5.83
N GLY A 31 8.03 1.09 -6.01
CA GLY A 31 7.31 0.65 -7.21
C GLY A 31 6.06 -0.12 -6.80
N PHE A 32 4.98 0.03 -7.56
CA PHE A 32 3.69 -0.56 -7.27
C PHE A 32 3.01 -1.01 -8.56
N ALA A 33 2.43 -2.20 -8.57
CA ALA A 33 1.62 -2.68 -9.68
C ALA A 33 0.41 -3.45 -9.16
N VAL A 34 -0.66 -3.54 -9.94
CA VAL A 34 -1.81 -4.39 -9.63
C VAL A 34 -2.12 -5.25 -10.85
N HIS A 35 -2.35 -6.54 -10.59
CA HIS A 35 -2.72 -7.52 -11.59
C HIS A 35 -4.07 -8.15 -11.25
N ARG A 36 -4.89 -8.36 -12.29
CA ARG A 36 -6.10 -9.17 -12.28
C ARG A 36 -5.88 -10.37 -13.18
N LEU A 37 -5.78 -11.56 -12.59
CA LEU A 37 -5.57 -12.79 -13.33
C LEU A 37 -6.89 -13.55 -13.50
N ALA A 38 -7.06 -14.16 -14.67
CA ALA A 38 -8.09 -15.16 -14.90
C ALA A 38 -7.69 -16.51 -14.27
N ASP A 39 -8.66 -17.41 -14.11
CA ASP A 39 -8.41 -18.76 -13.59
C ASP A 39 -7.33 -19.49 -14.40
N GLY A 40 -6.37 -20.12 -13.70
CA GLY A 40 -5.24 -20.83 -14.29
C GLY A 40 -4.19 -19.94 -14.95
N GLN A 41 -4.37 -18.61 -15.02
CA GLN A 41 -3.36 -17.71 -15.56
C GLN A 41 -2.14 -17.67 -14.64
N ILE A 42 -0.97 -17.65 -15.26
CA ILE A 42 0.33 -17.69 -14.58
C ILE A 42 1.03 -16.35 -14.77
N LEU A 43 1.60 -15.81 -13.70
CA LEU A 43 2.52 -14.69 -13.76
C LEU A 43 3.83 -15.06 -13.05
N SER A 44 4.95 -14.82 -13.72
CA SER A 44 6.28 -15.02 -13.17
C SER A 44 7.13 -13.76 -13.34
N ARG A 45 7.99 -13.48 -12.36
CA ARG A 45 8.95 -12.38 -12.41
C ARG A 45 10.24 -12.73 -11.70
N GLU A 46 11.31 -12.12 -12.19
CA GLU A 46 12.55 -11.96 -11.45
C GLU A 46 12.49 -10.67 -10.65
N THR A 47 12.99 -10.69 -9.42
CA THR A 47 12.99 -9.50 -8.55
C THR A 47 14.20 -8.61 -8.80
N GLY A 48 15.25 -9.13 -9.45
CA GLY A 48 16.44 -8.36 -9.81
C GLY A 48 17.11 -7.74 -8.58
N ASN A 49 17.31 -6.43 -8.56
CA ASN A 49 17.86 -5.70 -7.41
C ASN A 49 16.77 -5.14 -6.46
N ARG A 50 15.52 -5.60 -6.59
CA ARG A 50 14.38 -5.15 -5.81
C ARG A 50 13.85 -6.28 -4.96
N GLU A 51 13.29 -5.99 -3.80
CA GLU A 51 12.44 -6.94 -3.08
C GLU A 51 10.98 -6.70 -3.46
N HIS A 52 10.17 -7.75 -3.35
CA HIS A 52 8.75 -7.74 -3.68
C HIS A 52 7.91 -8.19 -2.48
N CYS A 53 6.74 -7.58 -2.30
CA CYS A 53 5.68 -8.09 -1.45
C CYS A 53 4.39 -8.18 -2.28
N LEU A 54 3.96 -9.40 -2.59
CA LEU A 54 2.74 -9.68 -3.34
C LEU A 54 1.58 -9.72 -2.36
N VAL A 55 0.71 -8.72 -2.37
CA VAL A 55 -0.46 -8.64 -1.47
C VAL A 55 -1.68 -9.14 -2.22
N LEU A 56 -2.31 -10.22 -1.75
CA LEU A 56 -3.53 -10.76 -2.35
C LEU A 56 -4.73 -9.89 -1.94
N LEU A 57 -5.27 -9.14 -2.90
CA LEU A 57 -6.41 -8.24 -2.71
C LEU A 57 -7.72 -9.02 -2.77
N SER A 58 -7.82 -10.00 -3.67
CA SER A 58 -8.91 -10.98 -3.69
C SER A 58 -8.50 -12.28 -4.37
N GLY A 59 -9.19 -13.37 -4.03
CA GLY A 59 -8.98 -14.69 -4.61
C GLY A 59 -7.81 -15.45 -3.99
N LYS A 60 -7.34 -16.46 -4.72
CA LYS A 60 -6.29 -17.39 -4.29
C LYS A 60 -5.27 -17.61 -5.40
N VAL A 61 -4.04 -17.90 -5.01
CA VAL A 61 -2.98 -18.31 -5.93
C VAL A 61 -2.21 -19.49 -5.35
N SER A 62 -1.75 -20.38 -6.21
CA SER A 62 -0.60 -21.24 -5.88
C SER A 62 0.67 -20.41 -6.10
N ALA A 63 1.57 -20.38 -5.12
CA ALA A 63 2.71 -19.48 -5.12
C ALA A 63 4.04 -20.21 -4.85
N SER A 64 5.06 -19.86 -5.62
CA SER A 64 6.44 -20.30 -5.40
C SER A 64 7.42 -19.14 -5.52
N ALA A 65 8.54 -19.21 -4.81
CA ALA A 65 9.63 -18.25 -4.94
C ALA A 65 10.99 -18.91 -4.72
N GLY A 66 11.94 -18.67 -5.62
CA GLY A 66 13.21 -19.38 -5.64
C GLY A 66 13.00 -20.89 -5.79
N ALA A 67 13.48 -21.66 -4.81
CA ALA A 67 13.30 -23.12 -4.78
C ALA A 67 12.12 -23.57 -3.88
N GLU A 68 11.41 -22.65 -3.25
CA GLU A 68 10.35 -22.94 -2.29
C GLU A 68 8.96 -22.87 -2.95
N ASP A 69 8.14 -23.89 -2.68
CA ASP A 69 6.71 -23.92 -3.00
C ASP A 69 5.93 -23.63 -1.71
N PHE A 70 5.12 -22.58 -1.75
CA PHE A 70 4.30 -22.11 -0.63
C PHE A 70 2.86 -22.63 -0.71
N GLY A 71 2.53 -23.46 -1.70
CA GLY A 71 1.18 -23.99 -1.90
C GLY A 71 0.17 -22.91 -2.24
N VAL A 72 -1.08 -23.12 -1.85
CA VAL A 72 -2.18 -22.17 -2.12
C VAL A 72 -2.35 -21.19 -0.96
N ILE A 73 -2.24 -19.90 -1.27
CA ILE A 73 -2.44 -18.78 -0.33
C ILE A 73 -3.54 -17.84 -0.81
N GLY A 74 -4.07 -17.02 0.10
CA GLY A 74 -5.20 -16.11 -0.16
C GLY A 74 -6.53 -16.68 0.33
N GLY A 75 -7.63 -16.00 -0.01
CA GLY A 75 -8.96 -16.49 0.35
C GLY A 75 -10.05 -15.43 0.43
N ARG A 76 -9.70 -14.17 0.74
CA ARG A 76 -10.70 -13.09 0.78
C ARG A 76 -11.28 -12.83 -0.60
N SER A 77 -12.58 -12.57 -0.68
CA SER A 77 -13.25 -12.22 -1.94
C SER A 77 -13.08 -10.74 -2.29
N SER A 78 -12.72 -9.93 -1.30
CA SER A 78 -12.67 -8.47 -1.37
C SER A 78 -11.67 -7.92 -0.34
N PRO A 79 -10.97 -6.81 -0.62
CA PRO A 79 -10.05 -6.20 0.35
C PRO A 79 -10.73 -5.67 1.63
N PHE A 80 -12.06 -5.49 1.58
CA PHE A 80 -12.87 -5.11 2.74
C PHE A 80 -13.07 -6.25 3.75
N GLU A 81 -12.87 -7.51 3.33
CA GLU A 81 -12.89 -8.66 4.24
C GLU A 81 -11.60 -8.72 5.08
N PRO A 82 -11.63 -9.38 6.26
CA PRO A 82 -10.44 -9.63 7.09
C PRO A 82 -9.43 -10.55 6.40
N ASP A 83 -8.34 -10.83 7.13
CA ASP A 83 -7.37 -11.89 6.81
C ASP A 83 -6.57 -11.68 5.50
N PRO A 84 -5.78 -10.61 5.39
CA PRO A 84 -4.88 -10.42 4.25
C PRO A 84 -3.80 -11.51 4.20
N TRP A 85 -3.45 -11.91 2.98
CA TRP A 85 -2.33 -12.80 2.70
C TRP A 85 -1.32 -12.09 1.82
N SER A 86 -0.04 -12.31 2.06
CA SER A 86 1.02 -11.82 1.19
C SER A 86 2.16 -12.83 1.01
N LEU A 87 2.93 -12.66 -0.06
CA LEU A 87 4.21 -13.34 -0.27
C LEU A 87 5.32 -12.31 -0.35
N TYR A 88 6.24 -12.33 0.60
CA TYR A 88 7.49 -11.59 0.53
C TYR A 88 8.52 -12.38 -0.29
N VAL A 89 9.19 -11.71 -1.24
CA VAL A 89 10.23 -12.29 -2.09
C VAL A 89 11.44 -11.36 -2.09
N PRO A 90 12.64 -11.83 -1.70
CA PRO A 90 13.83 -10.99 -1.62
C PRO A 90 14.35 -10.58 -3.00
N ALA A 91 15.23 -9.59 -3.03
CA ALA A 91 16.04 -9.30 -4.21
C ALA A 91 16.90 -10.50 -4.62
N GLY A 92 17.24 -10.56 -5.90
CA GLY A 92 18.03 -11.64 -6.49
C GLY A 92 17.30 -12.98 -6.54
N SER A 93 15.98 -12.97 -6.52
CA SER A 93 15.13 -14.17 -6.58
C SER A 93 14.18 -14.11 -7.77
N ASN A 94 13.35 -15.14 -7.89
CA ASN A 94 12.20 -15.17 -8.79
C ASN A 94 10.97 -15.64 -8.01
N TRP A 95 9.80 -15.42 -8.58
CA TRP A 95 8.55 -15.98 -8.09
C TRP A 95 7.62 -16.31 -9.24
N THR A 96 6.71 -17.24 -8.98
CA THR A 96 5.61 -17.61 -9.87
C THR A 96 4.34 -17.71 -9.06
N VAL A 97 3.25 -17.15 -9.58
CA VAL A 97 1.91 -17.35 -9.06
C VAL A 97 0.99 -17.88 -10.15
N THR A 98 0.18 -18.87 -9.80
CA THR A 98 -0.87 -19.42 -10.65
C THR A 98 -2.21 -19.18 -10.00
N ALA A 99 -3.08 -18.44 -10.67
CA ALA A 99 -4.42 -18.12 -10.20
C ALA A 99 -5.26 -19.40 -9.97
N GLN A 100 -5.92 -19.47 -8.82
CA GLN A 100 -6.83 -20.55 -8.43
C GLN A 100 -8.27 -20.00 -8.43
N GLY A 101 -8.81 -19.74 -9.63
CA GLY A 101 -9.93 -18.85 -9.87
C GLY A 101 -9.50 -17.40 -10.18
N PRO A 102 -10.43 -16.50 -10.53
CA PRO A 102 -10.12 -15.08 -10.70
C PRO A 102 -9.49 -14.49 -9.43
N CYS A 103 -8.38 -13.77 -9.58
CA CYS A 103 -7.71 -13.13 -8.45
C CYS A 103 -7.19 -11.74 -8.79
N GLU A 104 -7.10 -10.88 -7.77
CA GLU A 104 -6.47 -9.56 -7.84
C GLU A 104 -5.36 -9.51 -6.80
N PHE A 105 -4.17 -9.08 -7.19
CA PHE A 105 -3.07 -8.86 -6.25
C PHE A 105 -2.22 -7.66 -6.64
N ALA A 106 -1.62 -7.04 -5.62
CA ALA A 106 -0.66 -5.97 -5.78
C ALA A 106 0.76 -6.49 -5.67
N ILE A 107 1.68 -5.93 -6.45
CA ILE A 107 3.12 -6.13 -6.31
C ILE A 107 3.70 -4.84 -5.73
N CYS A 108 4.07 -4.88 -4.46
CA CYS A 108 4.79 -3.80 -3.79
C CYS A 108 6.29 -4.04 -3.98
N SER A 109 7.07 -3.04 -4.38
CA SER A 109 8.52 -3.22 -4.58
C SER A 109 9.34 -2.04 -4.06
N ALA A 110 10.55 -2.34 -3.59
CA ALA A 110 11.56 -1.37 -3.19
C ALA A 110 12.95 -1.94 -3.51
N PRO A 111 14.03 -1.12 -3.52
CA PRO A 111 15.39 -1.63 -3.58
C PRO A 111 15.64 -2.64 -2.45
N GLY A 112 16.32 -3.74 -2.77
CA GLY A 112 16.64 -4.78 -1.81
C GLY A 112 18.06 -5.33 -2.01
N LYS A 113 18.50 -6.20 -1.11
CA LYS A 113 19.82 -6.83 -1.15
C LYS A 113 19.68 -8.34 -1.34
N ALA A 114 20.26 -8.84 -2.41
CA ALA A 114 20.22 -10.27 -2.72
C ALA A 114 20.78 -11.11 -1.56
N GLY A 115 20.04 -12.17 -1.20
CA GLY A 115 20.41 -13.09 -0.12
C GLY A 115 20.30 -12.52 1.31
N ALA A 116 19.76 -11.31 1.50
CA ALA A 116 19.62 -10.73 2.83
C ALA A 116 18.51 -11.39 3.67
N ARG A 117 17.47 -11.93 3.01
CA ARG A 117 16.27 -12.48 3.64
C ARG A 117 15.71 -13.64 2.82
N PRO A 118 15.03 -14.63 3.43
CA PRO A 118 14.34 -15.68 2.70
C PRO A 118 13.00 -15.17 2.15
N ALA A 119 12.48 -15.85 1.12
CA ALA A 119 11.07 -15.70 0.75
C ALA A 119 10.19 -16.24 1.89
N ARG A 120 9.01 -15.66 2.09
CA ARG A 120 8.05 -16.17 3.08
C ARG A 120 6.63 -15.74 2.77
N VAL A 121 5.68 -16.56 3.18
CA VAL A 121 4.29 -16.16 3.30
C VAL A 121 4.12 -15.30 4.55
N ILE A 122 3.31 -14.26 4.42
CA ILE A 122 2.80 -13.45 5.53
C ILE A 122 1.31 -13.75 5.59
N GLY A 123 0.91 -14.64 6.49
CA GLY A 123 -0.47 -15.07 6.65
C GLY A 123 -1.25 -14.15 7.60
N PRO A 124 -2.58 -14.33 7.71
CA PRO A 124 -3.43 -13.53 8.59
C PRO A 124 -2.97 -13.50 10.05
N ALA A 125 -2.41 -14.62 10.53
CA ALA A 125 -1.90 -14.74 11.90
C ALA A 125 -0.63 -13.90 12.15
N ASP A 126 0.11 -13.55 11.08
CA ASP A 126 1.34 -12.75 11.13
C ASP A 126 1.05 -11.25 10.99
N VAL A 127 -0.19 -10.87 10.59
CA VAL A 127 -0.57 -9.48 10.33
C VAL A 127 -1.20 -8.85 11.57
N GLY A 128 -0.48 -7.91 12.16
CA GLY A 128 -0.99 -7.13 13.29
C GLY A 128 -2.16 -6.23 12.87
N ALA A 129 -3.33 -6.44 13.48
CA ALA A 129 -4.53 -5.62 13.25
C ALA A 129 -4.82 -4.72 14.45
N LEU A 130 -5.18 -3.46 14.20
CA LEU A 130 -5.62 -2.54 15.24
C LEU A 130 -6.64 -1.51 14.73
N THR A 131 -7.46 -0.99 15.65
CA THR A 131 -8.32 0.17 15.39
C THR A 131 -7.63 1.44 15.90
N ARG A 132 -7.60 2.50 15.11
CA ARG A 132 -7.04 3.81 15.48
C ARG A 132 -8.09 4.91 15.36
N GLY A 133 -8.03 5.88 16.27
CA GLY A 133 -8.91 7.05 16.28
C GLY A 133 -10.32 6.73 16.79
N GLU A 134 -11.16 7.77 16.84
CA GLU A 134 -12.51 7.73 17.39
C GLU A 134 -13.45 8.59 16.52
N GLY A 135 -14.76 8.31 16.59
CA GLY A 135 -15.77 9.04 15.81
C GLY A 135 -15.45 9.04 14.32
N SER A 136 -15.49 10.22 13.70
CA SER A 136 -15.16 10.41 12.28
C SER A 136 -13.67 10.29 11.94
N ASN A 137 -12.82 9.88 12.88
CA ASN A 137 -11.40 9.59 12.66
C ASN A 137 -11.06 8.10 12.90
N THR A 138 -12.08 7.25 13.04
CA THR A 138 -11.91 5.80 13.22
C THR A 138 -11.38 5.15 11.94
N ARG A 139 -10.42 4.23 12.06
CA ARG A 139 -9.97 3.35 10.98
C ARG A 139 -9.46 2.01 11.51
N HIS A 140 -9.50 1.00 10.65
CA HIS A 140 -8.96 -0.33 10.92
C HIS A 140 -7.68 -0.53 10.11
N VAL A 141 -6.56 -0.74 10.79
CA VAL A 141 -5.22 -0.84 10.20
C VAL A 141 -4.75 -2.28 10.30
N ARG A 142 -4.17 -2.80 9.22
CA ARG A 142 -3.54 -4.12 9.18
C ARG A 142 -2.11 -3.95 8.67
N ASN A 143 -1.16 -4.16 9.57
CA ASN A 143 0.27 -3.99 9.32
C ASN A 143 0.83 -5.24 8.63
N ILE A 144 0.77 -5.28 7.30
CA ILE A 144 1.22 -6.45 6.51
C ILE A 144 2.74 -6.64 6.63
N LEU A 145 3.51 -5.57 6.47
CA LEU A 145 4.97 -5.61 6.56
C LEU A 145 5.50 -4.36 7.28
N PRO A 146 5.29 -4.26 8.61
CA PRO A 146 5.70 -3.10 9.41
C PRO A 146 7.22 -3.05 9.61
N GLU A 147 7.72 -1.93 10.15
CA GLU A 147 9.15 -1.75 10.44
C GLU A 147 9.73 -2.83 11.38
N THR A 148 8.88 -3.41 12.24
CA THR A 148 9.24 -4.47 13.19
C THR A 148 9.45 -5.84 12.54
N GLU A 149 8.96 -6.02 11.32
CA GLU A 149 9.10 -7.25 10.54
C GLU A 149 10.25 -7.17 9.53
N ALA A 150 10.77 -8.34 9.14
CA ALA A 150 11.93 -8.44 8.26
C ALA A 150 11.62 -8.06 6.79
N ALA A 151 12.20 -6.95 6.32
CA ALA A 151 12.32 -6.56 4.90
C ALA A 151 13.48 -5.55 4.74
N ASP A 152 13.98 -5.33 3.52
CA ASP A 152 15.13 -4.47 3.27
C ASP A 152 14.74 -2.98 3.25
N GLY A 153 13.74 -2.61 2.44
CA GLY A 153 13.21 -1.26 2.29
C GLY A 153 11.70 -1.14 2.48
N LEU A 154 10.93 -2.18 2.17
CA LEU A 154 9.47 -2.17 2.11
C LEU A 154 8.81 -2.02 3.47
N LEU A 155 7.87 -1.09 3.52
CA LEU A 155 6.82 -0.99 4.53
C LEU A 155 5.48 -1.11 3.79
N VAL A 156 4.62 -2.03 4.24
CA VAL A 156 3.32 -2.29 3.60
C VAL A 156 2.23 -2.34 4.67
N VAL A 157 1.16 -1.56 4.46
CA VAL A 157 0.03 -1.46 5.38
C VAL A 157 -1.26 -1.30 4.58
N GLU A 158 -2.33 -1.96 5.02
CA GLU A 158 -3.67 -1.68 4.50
C GLU A 158 -4.55 -1.03 5.57
N VAL A 159 -5.44 -0.14 5.15
CA VAL A 159 -6.34 0.59 6.03
C VAL A 159 -7.75 0.58 5.47
N ILE A 160 -8.71 0.24 6.33
CA ILE A 160 -10.14 0.44 6.08
C ILE A 160 -10.59 1.68 6.84
N THR A 161 -11.13 2.64 6.10
CA THR A 161 -11.72 3.89 6.60
C THR A 161 -13.24 3.79 6.44
N PRO A 162 -14.01 3.68 7.53
CA PRO A 162 -15.47 3.59 7.47
C PRO A 162 -16.10 4.80 6.77
N SER A 163 -17.31 4.60 6.24
CA SER A 163 -18.09 5.65 5.58
C SER A 163 -18.16 6.94 6.41
N GLY A 164 -17.83 8.08 5.78
CA GLY A 164 -17.82 9.40 6.41
C GLY A 164 -16.64 9.68 7.35
N CYS A 165 -15.71 8.73 7.53
CA CYS A 165 -14.51 8.92 8.33
C CYS A 165 -13.34 9.49 7.51
N TRP A 166 -12.38 10.05 8.25
CA TRP A 166 -11.09 10.51 7.74
C TRP A 166 -9.96 9.65 8.29
N SER A 167 -8.95 9.45 7.46
CA SER A 167 -7.75 8.67 7.75
C SER A 167 -6.51 9.36 7.19
N SER A 168 -5.34 8.79 7.49
CA SER A 168 -4.07 9.54 7.45
C SER A 168 -4.19 10.90 8.17
N TYR A 169 -4.92 10.88 9.30
CA TYR A 169 -5.37 12.06 10.04
C TYR A 169 -5.13 11.92 11.57
N PRO A 170 -4.62 12.92 12.31
CA PRO A 170 -4.16 14.22 11.84
C PRO A 170 -3.16 14.14 10.69
N PRO A 171 -3.15 15.12 9.76
CA PRO A 171 -2.24 15.09 8.62
C PRO A 171 -0.81 14.93 9.11
N HIS A 172 -0.05 14.06 8.45
CA HIS A 172 1.35 13.83 8.75
C HIS A 172 2.17 13.71 7.47
N LYS A 173 3.49 13.89 7.58
CA LYS A 173 4.44 13.77 6.49
C LYS A 173 5.67 12.98 6.91
N HIS A 174 6.36 12.41 5.95
CA HIS A 174 7.64 11.72 6.09
C HIS A 174 8.45 11.98 4.81
N ASP A 175 8.84 13.25 4.61
CA ASP A 175 9.44 13.75 3.37
C ASP A 175 10.85 14.33 3.55
N GLN A 176 11.45 14.15 4.74
CA GLN A 176 12.80 14.63 5.07
C GLN A 176 13.63 13.54 5.74
N ASP A 177 14.85 13.30 5.28
CA ASP A 177 15.81 12.42 5.97
C ASP A 177 16.43 13.16 7.16
N ARG A 178 15.66 13.26 8.25
CA ARG A 178 16.01 14.02 9.46
C ARG A 178 15.75 13.20 10.72
N LEU A 179 16.18 11.93 10.71
CA LEU A 179 16.02 11.04 11.86
C LEU A 179 16.77 11.59 13.09
N PRO A 180 16.22 11.45 14.32
CA PRO A 180 15.02 10.68 14.65
C PRO A 180 13.69 11.44 14.49
N ALA A 181 13.72 12.71 14.05
CA ALA A 181 12.53 13.56 14.00
C ALA A 181 11.59 13.18 12.85
N GLU A 182 12.15 12.78 11.70
CA GLU A 182 11.38 12.43 10.51
C GLU A 182 12.22 11.52 9.59
N SER A 183 11.58 10.55 8.96
CA SER A 183 12.15 9.72 7.90
C SER A 183 11.74 10.25 6.53
N LEU A 184 12.58 10.08 5.52
CA LEU A 184 12.18 10.22 4.11
C LEU A 184 11.59 8.89 3.63
N LEU A 185 10.29 8.86 3.35
CA LEU A 185 9.59 7.72 2.79
C LEU A 185 8.66 8.21 1.67
N GLU A 186 8.89 7.72 0.46
CA GLU A 186 7.95 7.82 -0.64
C GLU A 186 6.73 6.94 -0.32
N GLU A 187 5.53 7.32 -0.77
CA GLU A 187 4.33 6.54 -0.50
C GLU A 187 3.36 6.51 -1.68
N THR A 188 2.80 5.32 -1.96
CA THR A 188 1.64 5.14 -2.85
C THR A 188 0.39 4.79 -2.04
N TYR A 189 -0.79 5.19 -2.53
CA TYR A 189 -2.10 4.78 -2.03
C TYR A 189 -2.90 4.14 -3.15
N TYR A 190 -3.14 2.82 -3.11
CA TYR A 190 -4.11 2.18 -4.01
C TYR A 190 -5.47 2.10 -3.33
N HIS A 191 -6.48 2.77 -3.89
CA HIS A 191 -7.78 2.94 -3.28
C HIS A 191 -8.81 1.94 -3.82
N ARG A 192 -9.67 1.44 -2.94
CA ARG A 192 -10.87 0.67 -3.29
C ARG A 192 -12.06 1.23 -2.53
N LEU A 193 -13.24 1.19 -3.14
CA LEU A 193 -14.49 1.72 -2.59
C LEU A 193 -15.56 0.64 -2.55
N ASN A 194 -16.39 0.69 -1.51
CA ASN A 194 -17.55 -0.18 -1.37
C ASN A 194 -18.77 0.64 -0.94
N PRO A 195 -19.80 0.78 -1.81
CA PRO A 195 -19.88 0.27 -3.19
C PRO A 195 -18.88 0.94 -4.17
N PRO A 196 -18.50 0.27 -5.29
CA PRO A 196 -17.37 0.69 -6.14
C PRO A 196 -17.61 1.93 -7.00
N GLN A 197 -18.88 2.36 -7.21
CA GLN A 197 -19.20 3.56 -7.98
C GLN A 197 -18.94 4.89 -7.23
N GLY A 198 -18.43 4.79 -5.99
CA GLY A 198 -18.12 5.95 -5.17
C GLY A 198 -16.89 6.72 -5.65
N PHE A 199 -16.49 7.68 -4.83
CA PHE A 199 -15.21 8.37 -4.94
C PHE A 199 -14.64 8.58 -3.54
N GLY A 200 -13.43 9.11 -3.42
CA GLY A 200 -12.88 9.64 -2.18
C GLY A 200 -12.05 10.88 -2.42
N PHE A 201 -11.72 11.60 -1.35
CA PHE A 201 -10.85 12.77 -1.44
C PHE A 201 -9.50 12.48 -0.80
N GLN A 202 -8.43 12.82 -1.52
CA GLN A 202 -7.10 12.89 -0.93
C GLN A 202 -6.50 14.25 -1.26
N ARG A 203 -5.92 14.91 -0.24
CA ARG A 203 -5.20 16.16 -0.42
C ARG A 203 -3.74 15.92 -0.13
N VAL A 204 -2.82 16.29 -1.03
CA VAL A 204 -1.38 16.23 -0.81
C VAL A 204 -0.83 17.65 -0.79
N TYR A 205 -0.24 18.09 0.33
CA TYR A 205 0.20 19.47 0.49
C TYR A 205 1.43 19.66 1.38
N THR A 206 2.20 20.72 1.14
CA THR A 206 3.35 21.12 2.00
C THR A 206 3.00 22.32 2.88
N ASP A 207 3.82 22.58 3.90
CA ASP A 207 3.67 23.75 4.80
C ASP A 207 3.53 25.07 4.03
N ASP A 208 4.40 25.27 3.03
CA ASP A 208 4.47 26.46 2.19
C ASP A 208 3.48 26.47 1.02
N ARG A 209 2.70 25.40 0.85
CA ARG A 209 1.73 25.20 -0.25
C ARG A 209 2.36 25.24 -1.65
N SER A 210 3.67 25.05 -1.78
CA SER A 210 4.33 24.85 -3.08
C SER A 210 3.83 23.58 -3.78
N LEU A 211 3.38 22.60 -2.99
CA LEU A 211 2.49 21.53 -3.41
C LEU A 211 1.19 21.66 -2.61
N ASP A 212 0.04 21.66 -3.29
CA ASP A 212 -1.28 21.63 -2.67
C ASP A 212 -2.31 21.13 -3.70
N GLU A 213 -2.47 19.82 -3.80
CA GLU A 213 -3.37 19.18 -4.75
C GLU A 213 -4.47 18.42 -4.02
N THR A 214 -5.74 18.68 -4.36
CA THR A 214 -6.87 17.86 -3.92
C THR A 214 -7.37 17.05 -5.10
N MET A 215 -7.48 15.74 -4.91
CA MET A 215 -7.93 14.79 -5.92
C MET A 215 -9.21 14.11 -5.46
N ALA A 216 -10.17 13.99 -6.38
CA ALA A 216 -11.26 13.03 -6.27
C ALA A 216 -10.81 11.74 -6.98
N PHE A 217 -10.52 10.70 -6.20
CA PHE A 217 -10.15 9.39 -6.72
C PHE A 217 -11.36 8.46 -6.74
N GLU A 218 -11.35 7.45 -7.61
CA GLU A 218 -12.40 6.45 -7.80
C GLU A 218 -11.87 5.04 -7.44
N ASP A 219 -12.74 4.01 -7.51
CA ASP A 219 -12.35 2.63 -7.20
C ASP A 219 -11.22 2.15 -8.12
N GLY A 220 -10.15 1.66 -7.50
CA GLY A 220 -8.98 1.17 -8.19
C GLY A 220 -7.98 2.25 -8.58
N ASP A 221 -8.14 3.53 -8.20
CA ASP A 221 -7.13 4.56 -8.47
C ASP A 221 -5.90 4.46 -7.56
N VAL A 222 -4.76 4.99 -8.03
CA VAL A 222 -3.55 5.16 -7.22
C VAL A 222 -3.24 6.65 -7.04
N VAL A 223 -2.94 7.08 -5.81
CA VAL A 223 -2.38 8.40 -5.51
C VAL A 223 -0.92 8.28 -5.09
N LEU A 224 -0.08 9.14 -5.67
CA LEU A 224 1.34 9.27 -5.37
C LEU A 224 1.57 10.38 -4.34
N VAL A 225 2.34 10.09 -3.30
CA VAL A 225 2.72 11.06 -2.26
C VAL A 225 4.24 11.21 -2.27
N PRO A 226 4.79 12.11 -3.11
CA PRO A 226 6.24 12.34 -3.17
C PRO A 226 6.75 13.17 -1.99
N LYS A 227 5.89 13.98 -1.37
CA LYS A 227 6.18 14.80 -0.19
C LYS A 227 4.89 15.36 0.41
N GLY A 228 4.99 15.93 1.61
CA GLY A 228 3.93 16.68 2.27
C GLY A 228 2.92 15.82 3.01
N TYR A 229 1.95 16.52 3.58
CA TYR A 229 0.81 15.99 4.31
C TYR A 229 -0.23 15.42 3.36
N HIS A 230 -0.80 14.26 3.70
CA HIS A 230 -1.61 13.48 2.75
C HIS A 230 -2.89 12.85 3.36
N PRO A 231 -3.78 13.64 4.00
CA PRO A 231 -5.02 13.13 4.58
C PRO A 231 -6.00 12.59 3.53
N VAL A 232 -6.81 11.61 3.94
CA VAL A 232 -7.78 10.92 3.10
C VAL A 232 -9.18 10.97 3.74
N GLY A 233 -10.20 11.28 2.95
CA GLY A 233 -11.59 11.36 3.38
C GLY A 233 -12.48 10.40 2.61
N ALA A 234 -13.17 9.51 3.35
CA ALA A 234 -14.20 8.64 2.81
C ALA A 234 -15.55 9.40 2.81
N PRO A 235 -16.26 9.48 1.67
CA PRO A 235 -17.58 10.10 1.66
C PRO A 235 -18.61 9.26 2.42
N HIS A 236 -19.71 9.92 2.80
CA HIS A 236 -20.85 9.24 3.39
C HIS A 236 -21.42 8.19 2.42
N GLY A 237 -21.68 6.99 2.92
CA GLY A 237 -22.25 5.86 2.17
C GLY A 237 -21.22 4.96 1.48
N TYR A 238 -19.92 5.30 1.56
CA TYR A 238 -18.85 4.53 0.92
C TYR A 238 -17.76 4.17 1.92
N GLU A 239 -17.57 2.88 2.13
CA GLU A 239 -16.40 2.37 2.84
C GLU A 239 -15.18 2.49 1.91
N LEU A 240 -14.06 2.93 2.47
CA LEU A 240 -12.82 3.14 1.74
C LEU A 240 -11.76 2.17 2.24
N TYR A 241 -11.11 1.49 1.32
CA TYR A 241 -9.89 0.73 1.56
C TYR A 241 -8.73 1.41 0.85
N TYR A 242 -7.55 1.41 1.46
CA TYR A 242 -6.33 1.64 0.70
C TYR A 242 -5.17 0.75 1.14
N LEU A 243 -4.34 0.37 0.17
CA LEU A 243 -3.07 -0.30 0.36
C LEU A 243 -1.92 0.71 0.18
N ASN A 244 -1.09 0.87 1.21
CA ASN A 244 0.10 1.69 1.16
C ASN A 244 1.36 0.88 0.95
N VAL A 245 2.27 1.45 0.15
CA VAL A 245 3.64 1.00 0.01
C VAL A 245 4.53 2.18 0.30
N MET A 246 5.43 2.01 1.26
CA MET A 246 6.44 2.99 1.62
C MET A 246 7.84 2.41 1.50
N ALA A 247 8.78 3.23 1.05
CA ALA A 247 10.20 2.95 1.07
C ALA A 247 11.01 4.25 0.98
N GLY A 248 12.26 4.19 1.41
CA GLY A 248 13.19 5.32 1.40
C GLY A 248 14.61 4.87 1.72
N PRO A 249 15.55 5.81 1.90
CA PRO A 249 16.97 5.49 2.13
C PRO A 249 17.19 4.72 3.45
N LYS A 250 16.27 4.84 4.40
CA LYS A 250 16.26 4.11 5.67
C LYS A 250 14.87 3.56 5.93
N ARG A 251 14.79 2.26 6.22
CA ARG A 251 13.55 1.57 6.57
C ARG A 251 13.15 1.86 8.03
N VAL A 252 12.66 3.07 8.29
CA VAL A 252 12.19 3.51 9.61
C VAL A 252 10.97 4.40 9.39
N TRP A 253 9.86 4.13 10.08
CA TRP A 253 8.65 4.94 9.98
C TRP A 253 8.62 6.00 11.09
N LYS A 254 9.10 7.21 10.78
CA LYS A 254 8.98 8.39 11.65
C LYS A 254 8.34 9.52 10.87
N PHE A 255 7.09 9.84 11.23
CA PHE A 255 6.34 10.92 10.61
C PHE A 255 6.27 12.15 11.52
N HIS A 256 6.13 13.31 10.88
CA HIS A 256 5.90 14.60 11.51
C HIS A 256 4.43 15.00 11.27
N ASN A 257 3.68 15.28 12.34
CA ASN A 257 2.30 15.77 12.20
C ASN A 257 2.31 17.23 11.74
N ASP A 258 1.24 17.67 11.10
CA ASP A 258 1.03 19.11 10.84
C ASP A 258 0.84 19.84 12.18
N PRO A 259 1.72 20.78 12.55
CA PRO A 259 1.65 21.51 13.82
C PRO A 259 0.31 22.22 14.05
N VAL A 260 -0.37 22.67 12.99
CA VAL A 260 -1.67 23.35 13.07
C VAL A 260 -2.77 22.38 13.51
N HIS A 261 -2.57 21.08 13.33
CA HIS A 261 -3.51 20.01 13.62
C HIS A 261 -3.17 19.22 14.89
N GLU A 262 -2.02 19.46 15.53
CA GLU A 262 -1.57 18.72 16.73
C GLU A 262 -2.47 18.88 17.96
N TRP A 263 -3.31 19.92 18.02
CA TRP A 263 -4.28 20.08 19.11
C TRP A 263 -5.21 18.86 19.25
N MET A 264 -5.45 18.13 18.16
CA MET A 264 -6.26 16.90 18.17
C MET A 264 -5.56 15.75 18.91
N LEU A 265 -4.22 15.72 18.93
CA LEU A 265 -3.46 14.69 19.65
C LEU A 265 -3.57 14.86 21.18
N LYS A 266 -3.75 16.09 21.65
CA LYS A 266 -3.89 16.42 23.09
C LYS A 266 -5.29 16.12 23.62
N ALA A 267 -6.30 16.16 22.74
CA ALA A 267 -7.68 15.84 23.08
C ALA A 267 -7.93 14.32 23.20
N TRP A 268 -7.03 13.51 22.65
CA TRP A 268 -7.06 12.06 22.76
C TRP A 268 -6.50 11.64 24.13
N ARG A 269 -7.37 11.16 25.02
CA ARG A 269 -6.97 10.40 26.21
C ARG A 269 -7.36 8.95 25.95
N PRO A 270 -6.44 7.97 26.04
CA PRO A 270 -6.75 6.57 25.84
C PRO A 270 -7.77 6.05 26.86
#